data_AF-A0A9P9C6U3-F1
#
_entry.id   AF-A0A9P9C6U3-F1
#
_cell.length_a   1.000
_cell.length_b   1.000
_cell.length_c   1.000
_cell.angle_alpha   90.00
_cell.angle_beta   90.00
_cell.angle_gamma   90.00
#
_symmetry.space_group_name_H-M   'P 1'
#
loop_
_entity.id
_entity.type
_entity.pdbx_description
1 polymer ?
#
loop_
_entity_poly.entity_id
_entity_poly.type
_entity_poly.pdbx_seq_one_letter_code
_entity_poly.pdbx_strand_id
1 'polypeptide(L)'
;MGMGETPPPNVPTFLVPLSAHMLEAAGALWIIVYIRFMRSAKRDKTYGIPIACLASNMACDIVAGAYVTEDPTERYGYCVLAFIVLGLIYYTVKYGPNEWNHAPVIQRNIFAVITILFCVFASLQYSFARYW
;
A
#
# COMPACT_ATOMS: atom_id res chain seq x y z
N MET A 1 1.97 7.11 14.41
CA MET A 1 1.69 7.83 15.67
C MET A 1 1.99 6.83 16.75
N GLY A 2 3.18 6.88 17.31
CA GLY A 2 3.63 5.84 18.24
C GLY A 2 2.79 5.82 19.51
N MET A 3 2.57 4.63 20.06
CA MET A 3 1.94 4.42 21.39
C MET A 3 2.70 5.14 22.53
N GLY A 4 3.90 5.66 22.26
CA GLY A 4 4.73 6.45 23.19
C GLY A 4 4.68 7.97 22.97
N GLU A 5 3.87 8.50 22.06
CA GLU A 5 3.79 9.95 21.84
C GLU A 5 3.07 10.66 23.00
N THR A 6 3.67 11.74 23.51
CA THR A 6 3.05 12.56 24.56
C THR A 6 2.02 13.49 23.93
N PRO A 7 0.72 13.37 24.27
CA PRO A 7 -0.29 14.23 23.68
C PRO A 7 -0.12 15.69 24.15
N PRO A 8 -0.51 16.68 23.32
CA PRO A 8 -0.55 18.08 23.76
C PRO A 8 -1.42 18.23 25.02
N PRO A 9 -1.17 19.24 25.88
CA PRO A 9 -1.84 19.38 27.18
C PRO A 9 -3.37 19.44 27.12
N ASN A 10 -3.93 19.78 25.97
CA ASN A 10 -5.36 20.00 25.73
C ASN A 10 -6.06 18.73 25.20
N VAL A 11 -5.32 17.67 24.92
CA VAL A 11 -5.82 16.46 24.23
C VAL A 11 -6.05 15.35 25.26
N PRO A 12 -7.25 14.75 25.30
CA PRO A 12 -7.52 13.60 26.15
C PRO A 12 -6.51 12.47 25.97
N THR A 13 -5.97 11.97 27.08
CA THR A 13 -4.90 10.95 27.10
C THR A 13 -5.28 9.60 26.47
N PHE A 14 -6.58 9.32 26.33
CA PHE A 14 -7.06 8.10 25.67
C PHE A 14 -7.06 8.18 24.13
N LEU A 15 -6.91 9.36 23.52
CA LEU A 15 -7.03 9.50 22.07
C LEU A 15 -5.87 8.88 21.32
N VAL A 16 -4.64 9.02 21.82
CA VAL A 16 -3.43 8.43 21.22
C VAL A 16 -3.54 6.90 21.13
N PRO A 17 -3.80 6.15 22.22
CA PRO A 17 -3.92 4.69 22.14
C PRO A 17 -5.16 4.25 21.35
N LEU A 18 -6.27 4.99 21.42
CA LEU A 18 -7.44 4.69 20.59
C LEU A 18 -7.10 4.78 19.10
N SER A 19 -6.39 5.84 18.70
CA SER A 19 -5.99 6.05 17.30
C SER A 19 -5.08 4.95 16.77
N ALA A 20 -4.15 4.47 17.60
CA ALA A 20 -3.26 3.35 17.27
C ALA A 20 -4.05 2.05 17.08
N HIS A 21 -4.96 1.71 17.99
CA HIS A 21 -5.81 0.53 17.84
C HIS A 21 -6.74 0.59 16.63
N MET A 22 -7.27 1.78 16.31
CA MET A 22 -8.05 1.97 15.09
C MET A 22 -7.20 1.77 13.84
N LEU A 23 -5.93 2.21 13.85
CA LEU A 23 -5.00 2.01 12.75
C LEU A 23 -4.68 0.52 12.56
N GLU A 24 -4.40 -0.21 13.64
CA GLU A 24 -4.18 -1.67 13.60
C GLU A 24 -5.41 -2.42 13.05
N ALA A 25 -6.60 -2.06 13.53
CA ALA A 25 -7.86 -2.64 13.06
C ALA A 25 -8.09 -2.34 11.56
N ALA A 26 -7.81 -1.12 11.12
CA ALA A 26 -7.88 -0.73 9.72
C ALA A 26 -6.89 -1.54 8.87
N GLY A 27 -5.66 -1.72 9.33
CA GLY A 27 -4.66 -2.57 8.69
C GLY A 27 -5.14 -4.02 8.52
N ALA A 28 -5.72 -4.61 9.57
CA ALA A 28 -6.28 -5.96 9.51
C ALA A 28 -7.43 -6.08 8.50
N LEU A 29 -8.32 -5.08 8.44
CA LEU A 29 -9.41 -5.05 7.45
C LEU A 29 -8.87 -4.93 6.02
N TRP A 30 -7.82 -4.14 5.79
CA TRP A 30 -7.15 -4.04 4.50
C TRP A 30 -6.58 -5.38 4.02
N ILE A 31 -6.00 -6.17 4.92
CA ILE A 31 -5.51 -7.52 4.59
C ILE A 31 -6.65 -8.39 4.04
N ILE A 32 -7.83 -8.37 4.68
CA ILE A 32 -9.00 -9.12 4.22
C ILE A 32 -9.40 -8.68 2.81
N VAL A 33 -9.44 -7.36 2.57
CA VAL A 33 -9.77 -6.78 1.25
C VAL A 33 -8.76 -7.24 0.19
N TYR A 34 -7.46 -7.20 0.48
CA TYR A 34 -6.43 -7.65 -0.47
C TYR A 34 -6.53 -9.14 -0.79
N ILE A 35 -6.81 -9.98 0.22
CA ILE A 35 -7.06 -11.41 -0.01
C ILE A 35 -8.26 -11.61 -0.93
N ARG A 36 -9.34 -10.84 -0.73
CA ARG A 36 -10.54 -10.88 -1.59
C ARG A 36 -10.21 -10.45 -3.02
N PHE A 37 -9.41 -9.40 -3.21
CA PHE A 37 -8.96 -8.97 -4.53
C PHE A 37 -8.12 -10.04 -5.23
N MET A 38 -7.14 -10.64 -4.55
CA MET A 38 -6.34 -11.74 -5.12
C MET A 38 -7.22 -12.92 -5.54
N ARG A 39 -8.22 -13.28 -4.73
CA ARG A 39 -9.19 -14.33 -5.06
C ARG A 39 -10.05 -13.96 -6.27
N SER A 40 -10.54 -12.72 -6.34
CA SER A 40 -11.34 -12.25 -7.48
C SER A 40 -10.50 -12.22 -8.75
N ALA A 41 -9.27 -11.70 -8.68
CA ALA A 41 -8.34 -11.66 -9.80
C ALA A 41 -8.07 -13.06 -10.38
N LYS A 42 -7.89 -14.06 -9.51
CA LYS A 42 -7.72 -15.46 -9.93
C LYS A 42 -8.96 -16.05 -10.59
N ARG A 43 -10.16 -15.75 -10.06
CA ARG A 43 -11.45 -16.26 -10.54
C ARG A 43 -11.82 -15.64 -11.89
N ASP A 44 -11.75 -14.32 -11.95
CA ASP A 44 -12.28 -13.52 -13.07
C ASP A 44 -11.22 -13.31 -14.17
N LYS A 45 -9.96 -13.70 -13.91
CA LYS A 45 -8.82 -13.50 -14.82
C LYS A 45 -8.60 -12.03 -15.19
N THR A 46 -8.95 -11.13 -14.28
CA THR A 46 -8.70 -9.69 -14.36
C THR A 46 -7.76 -9.28 -13.23
N TYR A 47 -7.18 -8.08 -13.31
CA TYR A 47 -6.31 -7.58 -12.25
C TYR A 47 -7.07 -6.83 -11.13
N GLY A 48 -8.34 -6.48 -11.34
CA GLY A 48 -9.30 -5.99 -10.33
C GLY A 48 -9.00 -4.64 -9.66
N ILE A 49 -7.74 -4.29 -9.46
CA ILE A 49 -7.28 -3.06 -8.80
C ILE A 49 -6.57 -2.18 -9.84
N PRO A 50 -6.93 -0.89 -9.99
CA PRO A 50 -6.22 0.02 -10.88
C PRO A 50 -4.71 0.03 -10.65
N ILE A 51 -3.92 -0.13 -11.73
CA ILE A 51 -2.45 -0.28 -11.68
C ILE A 51 -1.78 0.90 -10.94
N ALA A 52 -2.24 2.13 -11.20
CA ALA A 52 -1.72 3.32 -10.53
C ALA A 52 -2.03 3.35 -9.03
N CYS A 53 -3.21 2.87 -8.61
CA CYS A 53 -3.57 2.77 -7.20
C CYS A 53 -2.67 1.75 -6.49
N LEU A 54 -2.45 0.58 -7.11
CA LEU A 54 -1.55 -0.44 -6.57
C LEU A 54 -0.12 0.08 -6.38
N ALA A 55 0.41 0.78 -7.39
CA ALA A 55 1.75 1.36 -7.34
C ALA A 55 1.87 2.46 -6.27
N SER A 56 0.87 3.34 -6.15
CA SER A 56 0.83 4.38 -5.12
C SER A 56 0.74 3.81 -3.71
N ASN A 57 0.00 2.71 -3.53
CA ASN A 57 -0.18 2.07 -2.24
C ASN A 57 1.12 1.37 -1.79
N MET A 58 1.78 0.65 -2.71
CA MET A 58 3.11 0.08 -2.45
C MET A 58 4.14 1.15 -2.09
N ALA A 59 4.12 2.29 -2.80
CA ALA A 59 5.00 3.42 -2.49
C ALA A 59 4.73 3.94 -1.07
N CYS A 60 3.46 4.05 -0.68
CA CYS A 60 3.07 4.53 0.65
C CYS A 60 3.60 3.59 1.74
N ASP A 61 3.36 2.29 1.60
CA ASP A 61 3.79 1.30 2.59
C ASP A 61 5.32 1.31 2.78
N ILE A 62 6.08 1.43 1.69
CA ILE A 62 7.55 1.44 1.73
C ILE A 62 8.07 2.77 2.28
N VAL A 63 7.59 3.91 1.80
CA VAL A 63 8.07 5.22 2.25
C VAL A 63 7.66 5.47 3.70
N ALA A 64 6.42 5.19 4.06
CA ALA A 64 5.94 5.36 5.43
C ALA A 64 6.66 4.42 6.40
N GLY A 65 6.80 3.14 6.05
CA GLY A 65 7.49 2.15 6.89
C GLY A 65 9.00 2.37 7.00
N ALA A 66 9.64 3.00 6.01
CA ALA A 66 11.09 3.25 6.03
C ALA A 66 11.49 4.61 6.59
N TYR A 67 10.68 5.66 6.39
CA TYR A 67 11.09 7.05 6.65
C TYR A 67 10.16 7.84 7.58
N VAL A 68 8.90 7.43 7.75
CA VAL A 68 7.93 8.18 8.58
C VAL A 68 7.69 7.53 9.93
N THR A 69 7.76 6.20 9.97
CA THR A 69 7.36 5.43 11.15
C THR A 69 8.54 5.21 12.09
N GLU A 70 8.45 5.74 13.31
CA GLU A 70 9.46 5.54 14.37
C GLU A 70 9.17 4.30 15.23
N ASP A 71 7.90 3.90 15.35
CA ASP A 71 7.49 2.75 16.16
C ASP A 71 7.75 1.41 15.43
N PRO A 72 8.44 0.44 16.08
CA PRO A 72 8.72 -0.86 15.47
C PRO A 72 7.47 -1.68 15.11
N THR A 73 6.36 -1.53 15.86
CA THR A 73 5.12 -2.28 15.65
C THR A 73 4.39 -1.74 14.42
N GLU A 74 4.27 -0.43 14.31
CA GLU A 74 3.72 0.23 13.11
C GLU A 74 4.54 -0.14 11.87
N ARG A 75 5.88 -0.13 11.97
CA ARG A 75 6.79 -0.51 10.88
C ARG A 75 6.59 -1.96 10.45
N TYR A 76 6.39 -2.88 11.39
CA TYR A 76 6.05 -4.26 11.08
C TYR A 76 4.73 -4.37 10.32
N GLY A 77 3.70 -3.60 10.72
CA GLY A 77 2.42 -3.52 10.01
C GLY A 77 2.56 -3.13 8.54
N TYR A 78 3.33 -2.08 8.26
CA TYR A 78 3.63 -1.66 6.88
C TYR A 78 4.41 -2.71 6.09
N CYS A 79 5.37 -3.41 6.71
CA CYS A 79 6.08 -4.51 6.06
C CYS A 79 5.14 -5.66 5.65
N VAL A 80 4.18 -6.02 6.51
CA VAL A 80 3.17 -7.06 6.22
C VAL A 80 2.27 -6.63 5.07
N LEU A 81 1.80 -5.38 5.06
CA LEU A 81 0.98 -4.84 3.97
C LEU A 81 1.76 -4.80 2.65
N ALA A 82 3.00 -4.30 2.65
CA ALA A 82 3.88 -4.29 1.48
C ALA A 82 4.09 -5.71 0.91
N PHE A 83 4.27 -6.70 1.78
CA PHE A 83 4.40 -8.10 1.35
C PHE A 83 3.14 -8.61 0.65
N ILE A 84 1.95 -8.29 1.17
CA ILE A 84 0.68 -8.66 0.53
C ILE A 84 0.51 -7.96 -0.81
N VAL A 85 0.93 -6.70 -0.92
CA VAL A 85 0.91 -5.93 -2.17
C VAL A 85 1.78 -6.58 -3.25
N LEU A 86 2.91 -7.22 -2.91
CA LEU A 86 3.68 -8.04 -3.87
C LEU A 86 2.83 -9.18 -4.47
N GLY A 87 1.99 -9.81 -3.64
CA GLY A 87 1.02 -10.81 -4.10
C GLY A 87 0.02 -10.23 -5.11
N LEU A 88 -0.49 -9.02 -4.85
CA LEU A 88 -1.37 -8.31 -5.78
C LEU A 88 -0.67 -7.93 -7.08
N ILE A 89 0.60 -7.50 -7.02
CA ILE A 89 1.42 -7.22 -8.21
C ILE A 89 1.59 -8.47 -9.05
N TYR A 90 1.85 -9.63 -8.43
CA TYR A 90 1.94 -10.90 -9.16
C TYR A 90 0.65 -11.18 -9.96
N TYR A 91 -0.51 -11.06 -9.33
CA TYR A 91 -1.79 -11.26 -10.02
C TYR A 91 -2.06 -10.20 -11.09
N THR A 92 -1.64 -8.96 -10.86
CA THR A 92 -1.77 -7.86 -11.81
C THR A 92 -0.89 -8.08 -13.04
N VAL A 93 0.34 -8.53 -12.88
CA VAL A 93 1.24 -8.86 -14.00
C VAL A 93 0.72 -10.08 -14.76
N LYS A 94 0.17 -11.07 -14.05
CA LYS A 94 -0.32 -12.32 -14.66
C LYS A 94 -1.62 -12.16 -15.44
N TYR A 95 -2.58 -11.41 -14.90
CA TYR A 95 -3.93 -11.28 -15.47
C TYR A 95 -4.23 -9.91 -16.06
N GLY A 96 -3.41 -8.90 -15.74
CA GLY A 96 -3.48 -7.57 -16.33
C GLY A 96 -3.56 -7.58 -17.85
N PRO A 97 -2.73 -8.38 -18.57
CA PRO A 97 -2.74 -8.36 -20.03
C PRO A 97 -4.10 -8.65 -20.67
N ASN A 98 -5.00 -9.36 -19.99
CA ASN A 98 -6.32 -9.70 -20.51
C ASN A 98 -7.22 -8.48 -20.74
N GLU A 99 -6.98 -7.39 -20.00
CA GLU A 99 -7.79 -6.15 -20.04
C GLU A 99 -7.22 -5.10 -21.02
N TRP A 100 -5.98 -5.28 -21.47
CA TRP A 100 -5.24 -4.28 -22.26
C TRP A 100 -5.19 -4.59 -23.76
N ASN A 101 -6.17 -5.33 -24.29
CA ASN A 101 -6.26 -5.63 -25.73
C ASN A 101 -6.32 -4.37 -26.61
N HIS A 102 -6.80 -3.26 -26.06
CA HIS A 102 -6.86 -1.96 -26.73
C HIS A 102 -5.50 -1.23 -26.80
N ALA A 103 -4.51 -1.64 -26.00
CA ALA A 103 -3.18 -1.02 -25.94
C ALA A 103 -2.08 -2.10 -25.78
N PRO A 104 -1.63 -2.70 -26.91
CA PRO A 104 -0.69 -3.83 -26.92
C PRO A 104 0.68 -3.53 -26.28
N VAL A 105 1.11 -2.26 -26.32
CA VAL A 105 2.37 -1.83 -25.70
C VAL A 105 2.29 -1.97 -24.18
N ILE A 106 1.18 -1.53 -23.58
CA ILE A 106 0.95 -1.62 -22.13
C ILE A 106 0.76 -3.09 -21.74
N GLN A 107 -0.03 -3.82 -22.50
CA GLN A 107 -0.30 -5.24 -22.31
C GLN A 107 0.98 -6.09 -22.14
N ARG A 108 2.00 -5.83 -22.96
CA ARG A 108 3.28 -6.57 -22.92
C ARG A 108 4.23 -6.08 -21.82
N ASN A 109 4.01 -4.88 -21.30
CA ASN A 109 4.94 -4.19 -20.40
C ASN A 109 4.31 -3.82 -19.05
N ILE A 110 3.27 -4.53 -18.61
CA ILE A 110 2.55 -4.20 -17.35
C ILE A 110 3.49 -4.09 -16.15
N PHE A 111 4.46 -4.99 -16.02
CA PHE A 111 5.44 -4.92 -14.94
C PHE A 111 6.27 -3.62 -15.01
N ALA A 112 6.72 -3.23 -16.20
CA ALA A 112 7.46 -1.97 -16.36
C ALA A 112 6.59 -0.75 -16.04
N VAL A 113 5.31 -0.77 -16.43
CA VAL A 113 4.35 0.30 -16.09
C VAL A 113 4.16 0.41 -14.58
N ILE A 114 3.99 -0.70 -13.88
CA ILE A 114 3.90 -0.73 -12.41
C ILE A 114 5.16 -0.12 -11.80
N THR A 115 6.35 -0.56 -12.25
CA THR A 115 7.64 -0.08 -11.72
C THR A 115 7.83 1.41 -11.94
N ILE A 116 7.51 1.93 -13.13
CA ILE A 116 7.60 3.37 -13.42
C ILE A 116 6.67 4.16 -12.51
N LEU A 117 5.40 3.74 -12.41
CA LEU A 117 4.43 4.40 -11.53
C LEU A 117 4.86 4.34 -10.08
N PHE A 118 5.38 3.20 -9.62
CA PHE A 118 5.91 3.04 -8.28
C PHE A 118 7.05 4.03 -8.01
N CYS A 119 8.05 4.11 -8.90
CA CYS A 119 9.16 5.05 -8.74
C CYS A 119 8.68 6.50 -8.68
N VAL A 120 7.70 6.89 -9.49
CA VAL A 120 7.11 8.23 -9.48
C VAL A 120 6.42 8.51 -8.14
N PHE A 121 5.52 7.63 -7.69
CA PHE A 121 4.80 7.81 -6.43
C PHE A 121 5.74 7.76 -5.22
N ALA A 122 6.70 6.84 -5.21
CA ALA A 122 7.70 6.74 -4.15
C ALA A 122 8.55 8.01 -4.08
N SER A 123 8.98 8.56 -5.21
CA SER A 123 9.76 9.81 -5.26
C SER A 123 8.96 11.00 -4.75
N LEU A 124 7.68 11.10 -5.13
CA LEU A 124 6.79 12.16 -4.66
C LEU A 124 6.59 12.06 -3.15
N GLN A 125 6.15 10.89 -2.66
CA GLN A 125 5.89 10.67 -1.25
C GLN A 125 7.16 10.83 -0.40
N TYR A 126 8.30 10.34 -0.88
CA TYR A 126 9.59 10.54 -0.21
C TYR A 126 9.98 12.01 -0.13
N SER A 127 9.74 12.78 -1.20
CA SER A 127 9.99 14.22 -1.18
C SER A 127 9.16 14.89 -0.09
N PHE A 128 7.85 14.60 -0.01
CA PHE A 128 7.00 15.12 1.05
C PHE A 128 7.44 14.67 2.45
N ALA A 129 7.80 13.40 2.61
CA ALA A 129 8.27 12.86 3.88
C ALA A 129 9.59 13.49 4.36
N ARG A 130 10.42 13.99 3.44
CA ARG A 130 11.69 14.66 3.76
C ARG A 130 11.55 16.16 4.02
N TYR A 131 10.58 16.81 3.40
CA TYR A 131 10.35 18.26 3.56
C TYR A 131 9.51 18.61 4.79
N TRP A 132 8.88 17.64 5.44
CA TRP A 132 8.13 17.78 6.68
C TRP A 132 9.02 17.39 7.88
#